data_AF-A0A1V9YMH8-F1
#
_entry.id   AF-A0A1V9YMH8-F1
#
_cell.length_a   1.000
_cell.length_b   1.000
_cell.length_c   1.000
_cell.angle_alpha   90.00
_cell.angle_beta   90.00
_cell.angle_gamma   90.00
#
_symmetry.space_group_name_H-M   'P 1'
#
loop_
_entity.id
_entity.type
_entity.pdbx_description
1 polymer ?
#
loop_
_entity_poly.entity_id
_entity_poly.type
_entity_poly.pdbx_seq_one_letter_code
_entity_poly.pdbx_strand_id
1 'polypeptide(L)'
;MIYQLQGNARKRTNRKWRGGMLRDMEAYIAVVDAALNAYGHPDRFQLSFKPSTKKADAELRFVALNLHLQLLTMGEAVQSPPTSIDEECEGSWDDNVKVRSQSTLDNIFHNHHLIGTTTVGAFAAHVYGFGQGGIRQLREDLERLRERSLKATDWSDNTTQGLQRDMYQLEWHIDQRLDVAFVQAISALVPTFQQTLYTVFHTSTNDVDAEAYLKQIVAHGFLIHVESLLSTVGSEAGMLGDMDAAVKALAYVQIRLRCVPDAASAAFSVAISSGPQGLVIELPLILSDNYTLAPSMHRIPGQDRASGAVYCPFEVLSQYMTIKVVPVLFTQGMNELQTVANTVRKGQLQHAINQESAVVLESYLKSVNAPPSTFKIWDQVKKMIYDTKDEKCMDILEKTSFISRSVGAGRVTCCKSAKDRTAMSVTLEQSKFMISNCGDGDVAMWTQLLRTYGVRRENARKNIGSAQYCFSSWQNYLLPSAYKCPPGTGGGSRAHS
;
A
#
# COMPACT_ATOMS: atom_id res chain seq x y z
N MET A 1 -56.30 14.11 -19.74
CA MET A 1 -56.33 14.00 -18.26
C MET A 1 -55.32 12.97 -17.71
N ILE A 2 -55.32 11.71 -18.20
CA ILE A 2 -54.38 10.66 -17.76
C ILE A 2 -52.90 11.03 -17.99
N TYR A 3 -52.55 11.56 -19.17
CA TYR A 3 -51.18 12.02 -19.47
C TYR A 3 -50.68 13.15 -18.54
N GLN A 4 -51.55 14.09 -18.14
CA GLN A 4 -51.20 15.16 -17.20
C GLN A 4 -51.02 14.63 -15.76
N LEU A 5 -51.85 13.67 -15.34
CA LEU A 5 -51.72 13.02 -14.02
C LEU A 5 -50.44 12.19 -13.94
N GLN A 6 -50.11 11.42 -14.98
CA GLN A 6 -48.86 10.67 -15.07
C GLN A 6 -47.63 11.60 -15.12
N GLY A 7 -47.69 12.71 -15.86
CA GLY A 7 -46.63 13.72 -15.91
C GLY A 7 -46.39 14.40 -14.54
N ASN A 8 -47.45 14.70 -13.79
CA ASN A 8 -47.36 15.30 -12.46
C ASN A 8 -46.85 14.31 -11.39
N ALA A 9 -47.28 13.05 -11.43
CA ALA A 9 -46.75 12.00 -10.58
C ALA A 9 -45.25 11.80 -10.85
N ARG A 10 -44.83 11.76 -12.11
CA ARG A 10 -43.43 11.61 -12.53
C ARG A 10 -42.54 12.76 -12.07
N LYS A 11 -43.00 14.02 -12.20
CA LYS A 11 -42.30 15.20 -11.66
C LYS A 11 -42.13 15.12 -10.15
N ARG A 12 -43.16 14.68 -9.41
CA ARG A 12 -43.08 14.49 -7.94
C ARG A 12 -42.06 13.41 -7.56
N THR A 13 -42.05 12.27 -8.25
CA THR A 13 -41.09 11.18 -8.00
C THR A 13 -39.65 11.63 -8.26
N ASN A 14 -39.38 12.30 -9.39
CA ASN A 14 -38.05 12.86 -9.68
C ASN A 14 -37.61 13.90 -8.65
N ARG A 15 -38.51 14.79 -8.23
CA ARG A 15 -38.23 15.80 -7.20
C ARG A 15 -37.92 15.14 -5.85
N LYS A 16 -38.68 14.11 -5.47
CA LYS A 16 -38.44 13.34 -4.24
C LYS A 16 -37.09 12.63 -4.26
N TRP A 17 -36.74 12.01 -5.39
CA TRP A 17 -35.44 11.34 -5.58
C TRP A 17 -34.27 12.32 -5.49
N ARG A 18 -34.30 13.44 -6.23
CA ARG A 18 -33.26 14.50 -6.16
C ARG A 18 -33.12 15.05 -4.74
N GLY A 19 -34.25 15.29 -4.06
CA GLY A 19 -34.24 15.72 -2.67
C GLY A 19 -33.66 14.68 -1.71
N GLY A 20 -33.81 13.38 -2.00
CA GLY A 20 -33.12 12.30 -1.28
C GLY A 20 -31.62 12.35 -1.48
N MET A 21 -31.18 12.39 -2.74
CA MET A 21 -29.76 12.44 -3.11
C MET A 21 -29.04 13.63 -2.47
N LEU A 22 -29.65 14.82 -2.49
CA LEU A 22 -29.06 16.00 -1.83
C LEU A 22 -28.85 15.78 -0.32
N ARG A 23 -29.84 15.20 0.38
CA ARG A 23 -29.68 14.89 1.81
C ARG A 23 -28.59 13.84 2.06
N ASP A 24 -28.48 12.84 1.19
CA ASP A 24 -27.46 11.80 1.31
C ASP A 24 -26.05 12.40 1.10
N MET A 25 -25.91 13.33 0.15
CA MET A 25 -24.67 14.08 -0.09
C MET A 25 -24.32 15.01 1.07
N GLU A 26 -25.30 15.76 1.61
CA GLU A 26 -25.12 16.61 2.81
C GLU A 26 -24.68 15.77 4.02
N ALA A 27 -25.31 14.61 4.24
CA ALA A 27 -24.93 13.69 5.29
C ALA A 27 -23.51 13.14 5.11
N TYR A 28 -23.10 12.88 3.86
CA TYR A 28 -21.74 12.44 3.56
C TYR A 28 -20.70 13.55 3.78
N ILE A 29 -21.01 14.81 3.45
CA ILE A 29 -20.13 15.95 3.77
C ILE A 29 -19.90 16.02 5.28
N ALA A 30 -20.96 15.88 6.09
CA ALA A 30 -20.83 15.86 7.55
C ALA A 30 -19.94 14.71 8.06
N VAL A 31 -19.95 13.56 7.39
CA VAL A 31 -19.03 12.45 7.68
C VAL A 31 -17.58 12.82 7.39
N VAL A 32 -17.32 13.49 6.27
CA VAL A 32 -15.97 13.94 5.89
C VAL A 32 -15.47 14.99 6.89
N ASP A 33 -16.29 15.96 7.26
CA ASP A 33 -15.94 16.99 8.25
C ASP A 33 -15.63 16.38 9.62
N ALA A 34 -16.43 15.40 10.06
CA ALA A 34 -16.18 14.68 11.30
C ALA A 34 -14.85 13.92 11.26
N ALA A 35 -14.52 13.29 10.12
CA ALA A 35 -13.25 12.60 9.94
C ALA A 35 -12.05 13.56 9.96
N LEU A 36 -12.14 14.72 9.28
CA LEU A 36 -11.09 15.74 9.29
C LEU A 36 -10.82 16.25 10.71
N ASN A 37 -11.87 16.52 11.48
CA ASN A 37 -11.75 16.93 12.89
C ASN A 37 -11.13 15.82 13.76
N ALA A 38 -11.55 14.56 13.55
CA ALA A 38 -11.03 13.44 14.30
C ALA A 38 -9.54 13.19 14.04
N TYR A 39 -9.14 13.22 12.77
CA TYR A 39 -7.76 12.89 12.37
C TYR A 39 -6.79 14.05 12.57
N GLY A 40 -7.27 15.30 12.55
CA GLY A 40 -6.48 16.49 12.88
C GLY A 40 -6.09 16.60 14.35
N HIS A 41 -6.71 15.81 15.23
CA HIS A 41 -6.44 15.78 16.67
C HIS A 41 -6.15 14.34 17.16
N PRO A 42 -5.05 13.72 16.71
CA PRO A 42 -4.77 12.30 16.95
C PRO A 42 -4.69 11.92 18.43
N ASP A 43 -4.22 12.83 19.29
CA ASP A 43 -4.14 12.64 20.74
C ASP A 43 -5.53 12.55 21.39
N ARG A 44 -6.51 13.28 20.84
CA ARG A 44 -7.89 13.30 21.34
C ARG A 44 -8.64 12.00 21.04
N PHE A 45 -8.23 11.29 19.98
CA PHE A 45 -8.90 10.09 19.48
C PHE A 45 -8.07 8.81 19.62
N GLN A 46 -6.94 8.86 20.35
CA GLN A 46 -6.01 7.73 20.55
C GLN A 46 -5.63 7.06 19.21
N LEU A 47 -5.27 7.88 18.21
CA LEU A 47 -5.14 7.43 16.83
C LEU A 47 -3.81 6.71 16.48
N SER A 48 -3.05 6.18 17.45
CA SER A 48 -1.71 5.58 17.23
C SER A 48 -1.68 4.41 16.23
N PHE A 49 -2.09 3.22 16.64
CA PHE A 49 -2.16 2.04 15.79
C PHE A 49 -3.63 1.65 15.56
N LYS A 50 -3.95 1.18 14.35
CA LYS A 50 -5.32 0.85 13.97
C LYS A 50 -5.39 -0.59 13.45
N PRO A 51 -5.94 -1.54 14.23
CA PRO A 51 -5.96 -2.94 13.85
C PRO A 51 -6.93 -3.18 12.69
N SER A 52 -6.62 -4.20 11.89
CA SER A 52 -7.44 -4.66 10.76
C SER A 52 -8.81 -5.24 11.17
N THR A 53 -9.05 -5.44 12.46
CA THR A 53 -10.36 -5.81 13.02
C THR A 53 -11.35 -4.65 12.93
N LYS A 54 -10.88 -3.40 12.94
CA LYS A 54 -11.69 -2.19 12.81
C LYS A 54 -11.93 -1.73 11.37
N LYS A 55 -11.68 -2.58 10.37
CA LYS A 55 -11.84 -2.18 8.95
C LYS A 55 -13.25 -1.79 8.52
N ALA A 56 -14.27 -2.31 9.18
CA ALA A 56 -15.65 -1.91 8.94
C ALA A 56 -16.10 -0.74 9.84
N ASP A 57 -15.21 -0.19 10.67
CA ASP A 57 -15.51 0.92 11.55
C ASP A 57 -15.73 2.20 10.72
N ALA A 58 -16.90 2.79 10.88
CA ALA A 58 -17.33 3.98 10.15
C ALA A 58 -16.46 5.21 10.46
N GLU A 59 -15.87 5.30 11.65
CA GLU A 59 -15.01 6.41 12.06
C GLU A 59 -13.60 6.30 11.48
N LEU A 60 -13.18 5.10 11.09
CA LEU A 60 -11.85 4.83 10.54
C LEU A 60 -11.87 4.63 9.02
N ARG A 61 -12.98 4.94 8.36
CA ARG A 61 -13.20 4.60 6.95
C ARG A 61 -12.08 5.10 6.04
N PHE A 62 -11.52 6.28 6.26
CA PHE A 62 -10.46 6.84 5.42
C PHE A 62 -9.04 6.48 5.88
N VAL A 63 -8.89 5.81 7.03
CA VAL A 63 -7.59 5.48 7.61
C VAL A 63 -7.08 4.15 7.05
N ALA A 64 -5.83 4.13 6.58
CA ALA A 64 -5.16 2.88 6.23
C ALA A 64 -4.91 2.04 7.49
N LEU A 65 -5.44 0.82 7.51
CA LEU A 65 -5.40 -0.02 8.71
C LEU A 65 -4.33 -1.09 8.65
N ASN A 66 -3.82 -1.42 9.83
CA ASN A 66 -2.70 -2.33 10.03
C ASN A 66 -1.50 -1.99 9.12
N LEU A 67 -1.24 -0.68 8.97
CA LEU A 67 -0.10 -0.12 8.27
C LEU A 67 1.15 -0.26 9.15
N HIS A 68 2.20 -0.85 8.60
CA HIS A 68 3.49 -1.03 9.26
C HIS A 68 4.61 -0.71 8.29
N LEU A 69 5.63 -0.02 8.79
CA LEU A 69 6.93 0.11 8.13
C LEU A 69 7.90 -0.82 8.84
N GLN A 70 8.60 -1.64 8.07
CA GLN A 70 9.63 -2.54 8.58
C GLN A 70 10.96 -2.23 7.89
N LEU A 71 12.00 -2.03 8.68
CA LEU A 71 13.38 -1.89 8.20
C LEU A 71 14.14 -3.18 8.53
N LEU A 72 14.77 -3.79 7.52
CA LEU A 72 15.77 -4.83 7.69
C LEU A 72 17.14 -4.22 7.40
N THR A 73 18.06 -4.35 8.35
CA THR A 73 19.46 -3.95 8.20
C THR A 73 20.29 -5.21 8.10
N MET A 74 21.19 -5.29 7.12
CA MET A 74 22.05 -6.44 6.91
C MET A 74 23.45 -5.93 6.62
N GLY A 75 24.45 -6.37 7.38
CA GLY A 75 25.84 -6.01 7.15
C GLY A 75 26.75 -6.88 8.01
N GLU A 76 28.06 -6.72 7.84
CA GLU A 76 29.03 -7.43 8.66
C GLU A 76 29.02 -6.85 10.07
N ALA A 77 28.82 -7.68 11.09
CA ALA A 77 28.88 -7.21 12.47
C ALA A 77 30.29 -6.68 12.79
N VAL A 78 30.37 -5.51 13.43
CA VAL A 78 31.64 -4.95 13.90
C VAL A 78 32.22 -5.89 14.99
N GLN A 79 33.54 -6.13 14.99
CA GLN A 79 34.21 -7.16 15.84
C GLN A 79 34.08 -6.99 17.37
N SER A 80 33.56 -5.85 17.82
CA SER A 80 33.25 -5.57 19.22
C SER A 80 31.96 -4.74 19.26
N PRO A 81 30.81 -5.35 18.96
CA PRO A 81 29.55 -4.65 19.09
C PRO A 81 29.39 -4.25 20.56
N PRO A 82 28.71 -3.12 20.87
CA PRO A 82 28.47 -2.75 22.26
C PRO A 82 27.94 -3.94 23.06
N THR A 83 28.52 -4.18 24.25
CA THR A 83 28.28 -5.36 25.10
C THR A 83 26.81 -5.54 25.50
N SER A 84 26.01 -4.50 25.37
CA SER A 84 24.56 -4.56 25.26
C SER A 84 24.11 -3.80 24.01
N ILE A 85 23.51 -4.51 23.04
CA ILE A 85 22.39 -3.90 22.32
C ILE A 85 21.26 -3.98 23.33
N ASP A 86 20.76 -2.85 23.82
CA ASP A 86 19.73 -2.83 24.85
C ASP A 86 18.55 -3.72 24.43
N GLU A 87 18.43 -4.92 25.03
CA GLU A 87 17.25 -5.77 24.94
C GLU A 87 16.14 -5.12 25.79
N GLU A 88 15.66 -3.97 25.34
CA GLU A 88 14.65 -3.22 26.06
C GLU A 88 13.25 -3.78 25.78
N CYS A 89 12.57 -4.18 26.85
CA CYS A 89 11.15 -4.52 26.81
C CYS A 89 10.30 -3.25 26.76
N GLU A 90 9.19 -3.29 26.00
CA GLU A 90 8.27 -2.17 25.72
C GLU A 90 7.77 -1.44 26.99
N GLY A 91 7.79 -2.08 28.17
CA GLY A 91 7.32 -1.53 29.44
C GLY A 91 8.26 -0.58 30.18
N SER A 92 9.54 -0.49 29.80
CA SER A 92 10.54 0.37 30.46
C SER A 92 11.09 1.50 29.56
N TRP A 93 10.46 1.72 28.41
CA TRP A 93 11.03 2.51 27.32
C TRP A 93 10.82 4.03 27.50
N ASP A 94 11.91 4.82 27.48
CA ASP A 94 11.86 6.29 27.54
C ASP A 94 12.10 6.91 26.16
N ASP A 95 11.07 7.57 25.66
CA ASP A 95 11.05 8.26 24.38
C ASP A 95 12.00 9.49 24.31
N ASN A 96 12.53 9.94 25.44
CA ASN A 96 13.37 11.15 25.50
C ASN A 96 14.87 10.90 25.33
N VAL A 97 15.29 9.64 25.15
CA VAL A 97 16.70 9.32 24.93
C VAL A 97 17.15 9.87 23.58
N LYS A 98 17.91 10.97 23.62
CA LYS A 98 18.58 11.58 22.47
C LYS A 98 19.98 10.96 22.34
N VAL A 99 20.11 9.92 21.52
CA VAL A 99 21.44 9.40 21.16
C VAL A 99 22.11 10.41 20.23
N ARG A 100 23.28 10.94 20.62
CA ARG A 100 24.07 11.84 19.76
C ARG A 100 24.60 11.08 18.53
N SER A 101 24.57 11.74 17.38
CA SER A 101 24.99 11.18 16.10
C SER A 101 26.42 11.53 15.75
N GLN A 102 27.19 10.47 15.51
CA GLN A 102 28.00 10.22 14.32
C GLN A 102 28.17 8.69 14.34
N SER A 103 27.77 7.97 13.28
CA SER A 103 28.04 6.52 13.08
C SER A 103 27.29 5.44 13.89
N THR A 104 26.07 5.60 14.44
CA THR A 104 25.46 4.50 15.25
C THR A 104 25.23 3.18 14.50
N LEU A 105 24.71 3.20 13.25
CA LEU A 105 24.58 1.96 12.46
C LEU A 105 25.93 1.47 11.95
N ASP A 106 26.81 2.37 11.48
CA ASP A 106 28.16 2.01 11.02
C ASP A 106 29.05 1.45 12.14
N ASN A 107 28.72 1.75 13.41
CA ASN A 107 29.36 1.18 14.60
C ASN A 107 28.81 -0.21 14.96
N ILE A 108 27.68 -0.63 14.39
CA ILE A 108 27.05 -1.94 14.62
C ILE A 108 27.30 -2.86 13.43
N PHE A 109 27.19 -2.34 12.21
CA PHE A 109 27.37 -3.07 10.96
C PHE A 109 28.30 -2.30 10.00
N HIS A 110 29.31 -2.98 9.46
CA HIS A 110 30.06 -2.51 8.30
C HIS A 110 29.31 -2.88 7.01
N ASN A 111 29.39 -2.02 5.99
CA ASN A 111 28.83 -2.24 4.66
C ASN A 111 27.37 -2.71 4.70
N HIS A 112 26.55 -2.09 5.55
CA HIS A 112 25.16 -2.44 5.69
C HIS A 112 24.30 -2.02 4.49
N HIS A 113 23.44 -2.96 4.10
CA HIS A 113 22.30 -2.78 3.22
C HIS A 113 21.03 -2.54 4.04
N LEU A 114 20.24 -1.55 3.64
CA LEU A 114 18.93 -1.26 4.21
C LEU A 114 17.81 -1.71 3.27
N ILE A 115 16.84 -2.44 3.79
CA ILE A 115 15.62 -2.81 3.06
C ILE A 115 14.41 -2.33 3.82
N GLY A 116 13.64 -1.44 3.19
CA GLY A 116 12.38 -0.97 3.71
C GLY A 116 11.21 -1.72 3.10
N THR A 117 10.28 -2.21 3.92
CA THR A 117 9.03 -2.81 3.44
C THR A 117 7.84 -2.20 4.16
N THR A 118 6.86 -1.74 3.39
CA THR A 118 5.57 -1.29 3.92
C THR A 118 4.55 -2.43 3.80
N THR A 119 3.79 -2.69 4.85
CA THR A 119 2.63 -3.60 4.77
C THR A 119 1.39 -2.92 5.26
N VAL A 120 0.27 -3.09 4.57
CA VAL A 120 -0.99 -2.41 4.87
C VAL A 120 -2.17 -3.26 4.46
N GLY A 121 -3.29 -3.13 5.19
CA GLY A 121 -4.55 -3.76 4.81
C GLY A 121 -4.98 -3.32 3.41
N ALA A 122 -5.92 -4.06 2.81
CA ALA A 122 -6.42 -3.72 1.49
C ALA A 122 -6.99 -2.29 1.45
N PHE A 123 -6.61 -1.50 0.45
CA PHE A 123 -7.23 -0.21 0.15
C PHE A 123 -8.66 -0.45 -0.33
N ALA A 124 -9.62 -0.43 0.59
CA ALA A 124 -10.96 -0.91 0.31
C ALA A 124 -12.00 -0.27 1.23
N ALA A 125 -13.16 0.04 0.65
CA ALA A 125 -14.25 0.71 1.34
C ALA A 125 -15.15 -0.29 2.08
N HIS A 126 -14.57 -0.95 3.08
CA HIS A 126 -15.20 -1.99 3.89
C HIS A 126 -16.54 -1.55 4.52
N VAL A 127 -16.68 -0.26 4.86
CA VAL A 127 -17.91 0.33 5.43
C VAL A 127 -19.13 0.19 4.52
N TYR A 128 -18.92 0.02 3.22
CA TYR A 128 -20.00 -0.15 2.25
C TYR A 128 -20.24 -1.61 1.84
N GLY A 129 -19.47 -2.56 2.40
CA GLY A 129 -19.52 -3.97 2.00
C GLY A 129 -19.09 -4.20 0.55
N PHE A 130 -19.19 -5.45 0.08
CA PHE A 130 -18.75 -5.88 -1.26
C PHE A 130 -19.77 -6.80 -1.93
N GLY A 131 -21.04 -6.70 -1.56
CA GLY A 131 -22.11 -7.52 -2.17
C GLY A 131 -22.29 -7.25 -3.66
N GLN A 132 -21.99 -6.02 -4.10
CA GLN A 132 -22.03 -5.57 -5.49
C GLN A 132 -20.61 -5.48 -6.12
N GLY A 133 -19.60 -6.10 -5.50
CA GLY A 133 -18.20 -5.92 -5.89
C GLY A 133 -17.58 -4.63 -5.35
N GLY A 134 -16.44 -4.24 -5.93
CA GLY A 134 -15.75 -2.98 -5.65
C GLY A 134 -15.74 -2.07 -6.88
N ILE A 135 -15.00 -0.96 -6.81
CA ILE A 135 -15.00 0.11 -7.82
C ILE A 135 -14.83 -0.43 -9.25
N ARG A 136 -13.90 -1.38 -9.48
CA ARG A 136 -13.72 -2.00 -10.81
C ARG A 136 -15.00 -2.62 -11.36
N GLN A 137 -15.69 -3.43 -10.56
CA GLN A 137 -16.95 -4.07 -10.98
C GLN A 137 -18.07 -3.04 -11.14
N LEU A 138 -18.16 -2.08 -10.22
CA LEU A 138 -19.18 -1.03 -10.27
C LEU A 138 -19.02 -0.15 -11.52
N ARG A 139 -17.79 0.14 -11.96
CA ARG A 139 -17.52 0.87 -13.21
C ARG A 139 -17.94 0.06 -14.45
N GLU A 140 -17.72 -1.25 -14.45
CA GLU A 140 -18.22 -2.13 -15.53
C GLU A 140 -19.75 -2.14 -15.58
N ASP A 141 -20.41 -2.18 -14.42
CA ASP A 141 -21.88 -2.08 -14.33
C ASP A 141 -22.39 -0.72 -14.79
N LEU A 142 -21.70 0.37 -14.46
CA LEU A 142 -22.02 1.71 -14.93
C LEU A 142 -21.91 1.82 -16.45
N GLU A 143 -20.87 1.22 -17.04
CA GLU A 143 -20.71 1.22 -18.50
C GLU A 143 -21.83 0.42 -19.18
N ARG A 144 -22.23 -0.73 -18.62
CA ARG A 144 -23.42 -1.48 -19.10
C ARG A 144 -24.70 -0.65 -19.03
N LEU A 145 -24.88 0.15 -17.97
CA LEU A 145 -26.03 1.06 -17.87
C LEU A 145 -25.96 2.18 -18.93
N ARG A 146 -24.78 2.75 -19.19
CA ARG A 146 -24.56 3.76 -20.24
C ARG A 146 -24.88 3.20 -21.62
N GLU A 147 -24.41 1.99 -21.94
CA GLU A 147 -24.73 1.32 -23.21
C GLU A 147 -26.23 1.08 -23.38
N ARG A 148 -26.93 0.66 -22.31
CA ARG A 148 -28.40 0.52 -22.32
C ARG A 148 -29.09 1.86 -22.53
N SER A 149 -28.60 2.91 -21.89
CA SER A 149 -29.13 4.27 -22.04
C SER A 149 -28.97 4.80 -23.47
N LEU A 150 -27.86 4.50 -24.14
CA LEU A 150 -27.63 4.90 -25.54
C LEU A 150 -28.59 4.22 -26.53
N LYS A 151 -29.05 3.01 -26.20
CA LYS A 151 -30.01 2.25 -27.02
C LYS A 151 -31.47 2.64 -26.78
N ALA A 152 -31.74 3.47 -25.78
CA ALA A 152 -33.09 3.92 -25.47
C ALA A 152 -33.56 4.96 -26.49
N THR A 153 -34.65 4.66 -27.21
CA THR A 153 -35.23 5.52 -28.25
C THR A 153 -36.24 6.54 -27.71
N ASP A 154 -36.79 6.31 -26.51
CA ASP A 154 -37.76 7.21 -25.88
C ASP A 154 -37.34 7.60 -24.44
N TRP A 155 -36.90 8.84 -24.27
CA TRP A 155 -36.52 9.43 -22.98
C TRP A 155 -37.72 9.90 -22.15
N SER A 156 -38.91 9.88 -22.75
CA SER A 156 -40.18 10.13 -22.08
C SER A 156 -40.76 8.88 -21.39
N ASP A 157 -40.09 7.73 -21.49
CA ASP A 157 -40.49 6.52 -20.75
C ASP A 157 -39.97 6.52 -19.29
N ASN A 158 -40.73 5.89 -18.39
CA ASN A 158 -40.35 5.68 -16.99
C ASN A 158 -39.11 4.80 -16.87
N THR A 159 -38.90 3.88 -17.82
CA THR A 159 -37.75 2.99 -17.88
C THR A 159 -36.44 3.77 -18.07
N THR A 160 -36.40 4.71 -19.02
CA THR A 160 -35.21 5.51 -19.33
C THR A 160 -34.84 6.47 -18.20
N GLN A 161 -35.83 7.03 -17.49
CA GLN A 161 -35.55 7.82 -16.29
C GLN A 161 -35.13 6.98 -15.09
N GLY A 162 -35.62 5.74 -14.96
CA GLY A 162 -35.11 4.78 -13.98
C GLY A 162 -33.63 4.51 -14.20
N LEU A 163 -33.24 4.20 -15.44
CA LEU A 163 -31.84 4.01 -15.84
C LEU A 163 -30.96 5.20 -15.47
N GLN A 164 -31.42 6.43 -15.74
CA GLN A 164 -30.67 7.63 -15.36
C GLN A 164 -30.46 7.75 -13.85
N ARG A 165 -31.48 7.41 -13.04
CA ARG A 165 -31.34 7.42 -11.57
C ARG A 165 -30.37 6.35 -11.08
N ASP A 166 -30.44 5.15 -11.65
CA ASP A 166 -29.55 4.05 -11.32
C ASP A 166 -28.09 4.41 -11.66
N MET A 167 -27.86 5.06 -12.80
CA MET A 167 -26.54 5.58 -13.19
C MET A 167 -26.00 6.59 -12.18
N TYR A 168 -26.79 7.61 -11.81
CA TYR A 168 -26.34 8.61 -10.83
C TYR A 168 -26.07 8.00 -9.45
N GLN A 169 -26.91 7.05 -9.01
CA GLN A 169 -26.69 6.37 -7.74
C GLN A 169 -25.40 5.54 -7.75
N LEU A 170 -25.12 4.87 -8.87
CA LEU A 170 -23.91 4.07 -9.04
C LEU A 170 -22.66 4.94 -9.15
N GLU A 171 -22.72 6.05 -9.88
CA GLU A 171 -21.65 7.06 -9.95
C GLU A 171 -21.32 7.61 -8.56
N TRP A 172 -22.33 8.05 -7.82
CA TRP A 172 -22.16 8.51 -6.45
C TRP A 172 -21.56 7.43 -5.54
N HIS A 173 -22.02 6.18 -5.66
CA HIS A 173 -21.46 5.09 -4.87
C HIS A 173 -19.98 4.83 -5.20
N ILE A 174 -19.61 4.88 -6.48
CA ILE A 174 -18.21 4.76 -6.92
C ILE A 174 -17.36 5.86 -6.30
N ASP A 175 -17.82 7.11 -6.33
CA ASP A 175 -17.09 8.25 -5.77
C ASP A 175 -16.86 8.10 -4.27
N GLN A 176 -17.90 7.72 -3.51
CA GLN A 176 -17.78 7.47 -2.07
C GLN A 176 -16.79 6.36 -1.72
N ARG A 177 -16.72 5.30 -2.54
CA ARG A 177 -15.75 4.22 -2.37
C ARG A 177 -14.34 4.70 -2.72
N LEU A 178 -14.21 5.51 -3.77
CA LEU A 178 -12.93 6.04 -4.23
C LEU A 178 -12.34 6.98 -3.18
N ASP A 179 -13.12 7.87 -2.57
CA ASP A 179 -12.68 8.73 -1.46
C ASP A 179 -12.02 7.91 -0.34
N VAL A 180 -12.65 6.79 0.03
CA VAL A 180 -12.13 5.89 1.06
C VAL A 180 -10.84 5.21 0.60
N ALA A 181 -10.89 4.46 -0.51
CA ALA A 181 -9.77 3.62 -0.93
C ALA A 181 -8.56 4.45 -1.37
N PHE A 182 -8.77 5.60 -2.01
CA PHE A 182 -7.69 6.48 -2.47
C PHE A 182 -6.94 7.14 -1.31
N VAL A 183 -7.64 7.64 -0.29
CA VAL A 183 -6.99 8.22 0.90
C VAL A 183 -6.18 7.18 1.67
N GLN A 184 -6.69 5.94 1.76
CA GLN A 184 -5.93 4.81 2.31
C GLN A 184 -4.65 4.53 1.49
N ALA A 185 -4.73 4.58 0.16
CA ALA A 185 -3.57 4.39 -0.71
C ALA A 185 -2.53 5.51 -0.57
N ILE A 186 -2.96 6.78 -0.46
CA ILE A 186 -2.08 7.92 -0.18
C ILE A 186 -1.38 7.75 1.18
N SER A 187 -2.12 7.29 2.18
CA SER A 187 -1.60 7.04 3.54
C SER A 187 -0.51 5.96 3.56
N ALA A 188 -0.49 5.06 2.57
CA ALA A 188 0.62 4.13 2.37
C ALA A 188 1.75 4.75 1.52
N LEU A 189 1.41 5.49 0.45
CA LEU A 189 2.39 6.12 -0.45
C LEU A 189 3.40 7.00 0.29
N VAL A 190 2.93 7.92 1.13
CA VAL A 190 3.79 8.91 1.82
C VAL A 190 4.88 8.25 2.68
N PRO A 191 4.54 7.38 3.64
CA PRO A 191 5.56 6.72 4.45
C PRO A 191 6.41 5.73 3.65
N THR A 192 5.85 5.06 2.62
CA THR A 192 6.67 4.23 1.73
C THR A 192 7.72 5.07 0.99
N PHE A 193 7.36 6.24 0.48
CA PHE A 193 8.28 7.15 -0.19
C PHE A 193 9.39 7.64 0.76
N GLN A 194 9.02 8.11 1.95
CA GLN A 194 9.99 8.54 2.97
C GLN A 194 10.91 7.38 3.39
N GLN A 195 10.37 6.17 3.54
CA GLN A 195 11.16 4.99 3.87
C GLN A 195 12.12 4.61 2.73
N THR A 196 11.68 4.67 1.47
CA THR A 196 12.55 4.36 0.32
C THR A 196 13.70 5.36 0.21
N LEU A 197 13.42 6.67 0.33
CA LEU A 197 14.46 7.69 0.39
C LEU A 197 15.44 7.41 1.52
N TYR A 198 14.94 7.12 2.72
CA TYR A 198 15.80 6.78 3.85
C TYR A 198 16.74 5.61 3.54
N THR A 199 16.20 4.50 3.00
CA THR A 199 17.02 3.32 2.69
C THR A 199 18.06 3.56 1.60
N VAL A 200 17.75 4.39 0.61
CA VAL A 200 18.70 4.74 -0.45
C VAL A 200 19.78 5.68 0.07
N PHE A 201 19.41 6.63 0.93
CA PHE A 201 20.34 7.65 1.43
C PHE A 201 21.31 7.12 2.49
N HIS A 202 20.87 6.16 3.32
CA HIS A 202 21.62 5.73 4.50
C HIS A 202 22.14 4.29 4.43
N THR A 203 22.02 3.62 3.29
CA THR A 203 22.79 2.40 3.04
C THR A 203 24.27 2.77 2.97
N SER A 204 25.17 2.00 3.58
CA SER A 204 26.63 2.31 3.55
C SER A 204 27.35 1.66 2.37
N THR A 205 26.64 0.81 1.64
CA THR A 205 27.14 0.09 0.48
C THR A 205 27.25 0.99 -0.75
N ASN A 206 28.34 0.88 -1.49
CA ASN A 206 28.58 1.66 -2.71
C ASN A 206 27.72 1.26 -3.92
N ASP A 207 26.83 0.28 -3.77
CA ASP A 207 25.97 -0.23 -4.86
C ASP A 207 24.87 0.76 -5.27
N VAL A 208 24.59 1.76 -4.43
CA VAL A 208 23.53 2.74 -4.67
C VAL A 208 24.10 4.15 -4.60
N ASP A 209 24.06 4.86 -5.73
CA ASP A 209 24.33 6.29 -5.77
C ASP A 209 23.05 7.06 -5.42
N ALA A 210 23.03 7.59 -4.19
CA ALA A 210 21.87 8.29 -3.63
C ALA A 210 21.52 9.59 -4.40
N GLU A 211 22.53 10.31 -4.89
CA GLU A 211 22.31 11.53 -5.67
C GLU A 211 21.77 11.19 -7.07
N ALA A 212 22.33 10.15 -7.71
CA ALA A 212 21.82 9.65 -8.99
C ALA A 212 20.38 9.13 -8.86
N TYR A 213 20.05 8.42 -7.78
CA TYR A 213 18.69 7.97 -7.52
C TYR A 213 17.72 9.14 -7.36
N LEU A 214 18.09 10.18 -6.60
CA LEU A 214 17.25 11.37 -6.46
C LEU A 214 17.01 12.04 -7.82
N LYS A 215 18.06 12.18 -8.65
CA LYS A 215 17.94 12.69 -10.03
C LYS A 215 17.01 11.81 -10.88
N GLN A 216 17.12 10.48 -10.75
CA GLN A 216 16.28 9.52 -11.47
C GLN A 216 14.80 9.71 -11.14
N ILE A 217 14.42 9.76 -9.86
CA ILE A 217 13.01 9.89 -9.47
C ILE A 217 12.45 11.29 -9.79
N VAL A 218 13.27 12.33 -9.80
CA VAL A 218 12.87 13.67 -10.27
C VAL A 218 12.60 13.65 -11.78
N ALA A 219 13.42 12.97 -12.57
CA ALA A 219 13.28 12.90 -14.01
C ALA A 219 12.14 11.97 -14.48
N HIS A 220 12.02 10.79 -13.87
CA HIS A 220 11.17 9.71 -14.35
C HIS A 220 9.97 9.39 -13.44
N GLY A 221 9.94 9.98 -12.25
CA GLY A 221 8.93 9.70 -11.23
C GLY A 221 9.34 8.60 -10.26
N PHE A 222 8.62 8.54 -9.14
CA PHE A 222 8.73 7.51 -8.12
C PHE A 222 7.84 6.32 -8.46
N LEU A 223 8.44 5.18 -8.78
CA LEU A 223 7.72 3.92 -8.94
C LEU A 223 7.26 3.42 -7.57
N ILE A 224 5.95 3.26 -7.39
CA ILE A 224 5.38 2.56 -6.24
C ILE A 224 4.79 1.22 -6.71
N HIS A 225 5.36 0.13 -6.21
CA HIS A 225 4.89 -1.22 -6.47
C HIS A 225 4.04 -1.71 -5.30
N VAL A 226 2.76 -1.95 -5.59
CA VAL A 226 1.80 -2.56 -4.67
C VAL A 226 1.62 -4.01 -5.05
N GLU A 227 1.93 -4.89 -4.11
CA GLU A 227 1.71 -6.32 -4.20
C GLU A 227 0.41 -6.70 -3.48
N SER A 228 -0.49 -7.43 -4.13
CA SER A 228 -1.73 -7.91 -3.53
C SER A 228 -1.79 -9.44 -3.46
N LEU A 229 -2.07 -9.95 -2.26
CA LEU A 229 -2.29 -11.36 -1.96
C LEU A 229 -3.79 -11.71 -1.84
N LEU A 230 -4.68 -10.79 -2.27
CA LEU A 230 -6.13 -10.99 -2.28
C LEU A 230 -6.54 -12.01 -3.34
N SER A 231 -7.55 -12.81 -3.01
CA SER A 231 -8.19 -13.70 -3.98
C SER A 231 -9.21 -12.95 -4.85
N THR A 232 -9.51 -13.49 -6.03
CA THR A 232 -10.53 -12.93 -6.93
C THR A 232 -11.93 -13.49 -6.66
N VAL A 233 -12.23 -13.87 -5.40
CA VAL A 233 -13.51 -14.47 -5.01
C VAL A 233 -14.15 -13.72 -3.84
N GLY A 234 -15.48 -13.63 -3.87
CA GLY A 234 -16.29 -13.07 -2.80
C GLY A 234 -15.89 -11.63 -2.47
N SER A 235 -15.84 -11.30 -1.19
CA SER A 235 -15.49 -9.94 -0.76
C SER A 235 -14.05 -9.54 -1.13
N GLU A 236 -13.11 -10.47 -1.26
CA GLU A 236 -11.73 -10.12 -1.66
C GLU A 236 -11.65 -9.66 -3.12
N ALA A 237 -12.53 -10.16 -4.00
CA ALA A 237 -12.65 -9.64 -5.36
C ALA A 237 -13.07 -8.16 -5.37
N GLY A 238 -14.03 -7.81 -4.52
CA GLY A 238 -14.46 -6.41 -4.36
C GLY A 238 -13.38 -5.54 -3.72
N MET A 239 -12.66 -6.04 -2.71
CA MET A 239 -11.51 -5.32 -2.15
C MET A 239 -10.42 -5.07 -3.21
N LEU A 240 -10.15 -6.05 -4.06
CA LEU A 240 -9.21 -5.91 -5.16
C LEU A 240 -9.71 -4.90 -6.21
N GLY A 241 -11.02 -4.86 -6.47
CA GLY A 241 -11.64 -3.87 -7.35
C GLY A 241 -11.56 -2.43 -6.82
N ASP A 242 -11.69 -2.23 -5.51
CA ASP A 242 -11.45 -0.92 -4.87
C ASP A 242 -9.96 -0.55 -4.95
N MET A 243 -9.07 -1.50 -4.63
CA MET A 243 -7.62 -1.30 -4.62
C MET A 243 -7.05 -0.99 -5.99
N ASP A 244 -7.50 -1.66 -7.04
CA ASP A 244 -7.11 -1.38 -8.43
C ASP A 244 -7.36 0.09 -8.80
N ALA A 245 -8.56 0.59 -8.49
CA ALA A 245 -8.93 1.98 -8.75
C ALA A 245 -8.11 2.97 -7.91
N ALA A 246 -7.90 2.67 -6.63
CA ALA A 246 -7.14 3.52 -5.72
C ALA A 246 -5.65 3.61 -6.10
N VAL A 247 -5.02 2.49 -6.45
CA VAL A 247 -3.60 2.46 -6.86
C VAL A 247 -3.41 3.22 -8.17
N LYS A 248 -4.30 3.04 -9.15
CA LYS A 248 -4.26 3.85 -10.40
C LYS A 248 -4.44 5.34 -10.15
N ALA A 249 -5.30 5.71 -9.20
CA ALA A 249 -5.52 7.11 -8.85
C ALA A 249 -4.26 7.79 -8.29
N LEU A 250 -3.29 7.04 -7.75
CA LEU A 250 -2.00 7.59 -7.32
C LEU A 250 -1.22 8.23 -8.48
N ALA A 251 -1.48 7.87 -9.75
CA ALA A 251 -0.83 8.49 -10.91
C ALA A 251 -1.17 9.98 -11.06
N TYR A 252 -2.26 10.44 -10.41
CA TYR A 252 -2.66 11.84 -10.33
C TYR A 252 -2.11 12.55 -9.09
N VAL A 253 -1.19 11.91 -8.35
CA VAL A 253 -0.48 12.48 -7.21
C VAL A 253 0.92 12.90 -7.64
N GLN A 254 1.34 14.07 -7.18
CA GLN A 254 2.72 14.54 -7.28
C GLN A 254 3.29 14.76 -5.89
N ILE A 255 4.51 14.31 -5.67
CA ILE A 255 5.26 14.57 -4.45
C ILE A 255 6.14 15.78 -4.71
N ARG A 256 6.01 16.82 -3.90
CA ARG A 256 6.91 17.99 -3.93
C ARG A 256 7.83 17.91 -2.73
N LEU A 257 9.09 17.59 -2.97
CA LEU A 257 10.13 17.67 -1.94
C LEU A 257 10.48 19.14 -1.69
N ARG A 258 10.33 19.61 -0.45
CA ARG A 258 10.77 20.93 0.02
C ARG A 258 12.05 20.75 0.84
N CYS A 259 13.16 21.27 0.34
CA CYS A 259 14.43 21.24 1.07
C CYS A 259 14.39 22.22 2.25
N VAL A 260 14.76 21.75 3.44
CA VAL A 260 14.72 22.54 4.68
C VAL A 260 16.05 22.43 5.43
N PRO A 261 16.48 23.48 6.15
CA PRO A 261 17.80 23.47 6.80
C PRO A 261 17.86 22.57 8.03
N ASP A 262 16.75 22.33 8.72
CA ASP A 262 16.71 21.58 9.98
C ASP A 262 15.34 20.95 10.25
N ALA A 263 15.27 20.13 11.29
CA ALA A 263 14.04 19.47 11.74
C ALA A 263 12.98 20.46 12.25
N ALA A 264 13.38 21.61 12.81
CA ALA A 264 12.43 22.64 13.24
C ALA A 264 11.64 23.23 12.05
N SER A 265 12.26 23.24 10.88
CA SER A 265 11.68 23.69 9.60
C SER A 265 10.95 22.58 8.84
N ALA A 266 11.00 21.34 9.34
CA ALA A 266 10.48 20.13 8.69
C ALA A 266 9.00 19.87 9.01
N ALA A 267 8.18 20.91 9.20
CA ALA A 267 6.74 20.71 9.37
C ALA A 267 6.15 19.94 8.16
N PHE A 268 5.47 18.83 8.44
CA PHE A 268 4.73 18.09 7.43
C PHE A 268 3.56 18.93 6.95
N SER A 269 3.43 19.11 5.63
CA SER A 269 2.38 19.94 5.05
C SER A 269 1.80 19.28 3.79
N VAL A 270 0.54 18.85 3.84
CA VAL A 270 -0.16 18.46 2.61
C VAL A 270 -0.73 19.72 1.97
N ALA A 271 -0.25 20.07 0.78
CA ALA A 271 -0.73 21.23 0.03
C ALA A 271 -1.50 20.76 -1.21
N ILE A 272 -2.84 20.84 -1.18
CA ILE A 272 -3.66 20.54 -2.37
C ILE A 272 -3.40 21.63 -3.41
N SER A 273 -2.69 21.28 -4.49
CA SER A 273 -2.58 22.18 -5.64
C SER A 273 -3.92 22.24 -6.36
N SER A 274 -4.50 23.43 -6.49
CA SER A 274 -5.72 23.67 -7.27
C SER A 274 -5.49 23.67 -8.79
N GLY A 275 -4.31 23.22 -9.25
CA GLY A 275 -3.94 23.20 -10.67
C GLY A 275 -4.41 21.94 -11.43
N PRO A 276 -4.32 21.93 -12.77
CA PRO A 276 -4.74 20.81 -13.62
C PRO A 276 -3.92 19.52 -13.46
N GLN A 277 -2.92 19.50 -12.56
CA GLN A 277 -1.96 18.41 -12.38
C GLN A 277 -2.31 17.44 -11.22
N GLY A 278 -3.53 17.50 -10.69
CA GLY A 278 -3.99 16.59 -9.63
C GLY A 278 -3.57 17.00 -8.22
N LEU A 279 -3.44 16.04 -7.30
CA LEU A 279 -3.09 16.26 -5.89
C LEU A 279 -1.58 16.45 -5.75
N VAL A 280 -1.14 17.49 -5.04
CA VAL A 280 0.27 17.64 -4.64
C VAL A 280 0.41 17.32 -3.16
N ILE A 281 1.43 16.57 -2.79
CA ILE A 281 1.80 16.30 -1.40
C ILE A 281 3.18 16.89 -1.20
N GLU A 282 3.29 17.90 -0.33
CA GLU A 282 4.58 18.52 -0.04
C GLU A 282 5.24 17.80 1.14
N LEU A 283 6.46 17.30 0.93
CA LEU A 283 7.21 16.56 1.93
C LEU A 283 8.54 17.26 2.21
N PRO A 284 8.89 17.51 3.49
CA PRO A 284 10.19 18.07 3.83
C PRO A 284 11.33 17.08 3.59
N LEU A 285 12.45 17.60 3.09
CA LEU A 285 13.75 16.92 3.01
C LEU A 285 14.78 17.75 3.80
N ILE A 286 15.35 17.18 4.87
CA ILE A 286 16.22 17.93 5.78
C ILE A 286 17.66 17.90 5.27
N LEU A 287 18.26 19.07 5.05
CA LEU A 287 19.64 19.26 4.60
C LEU A 287 20.59 19.52 5.78
N SER A 288 20.56 18.65 6.78
CA SER A 288 21.40 18.75 7.98
C SER A 288 22.09 17.42 8.26
N ASP A 289 23.30 17.51 8.81
CA ASP A 289 24.09 16.41 9.37
C ASP A 289 23.73 16.09 10.84
N ASN A 290 22.87 16.89 11.47
CA ASN A 290 22.47 16.75 12.87
C ASN A 290 21.29 15.77 13.04
N TYR A 291 21.49 14.49 12.76
CA TYR A 291 20.44 13.46 12.87
C TYR A 291 20.89 12.17 13.52
N THR A 292 20.07 11.58 14.37
CA THR A 292 20.37 10.31 15.06
C THR A 292 20.07 9.09 14.19
N LEU A 293 21.04 8.17 14.07
CA LEU A 293 20.93 6.90 13.33
C LEU A 293 20.64 5.67 14.21
N ALA A 294 20.33 5.85 15.50
CA ALA A 294 19.98 4.74 16.38
C ALA A 294 18.58 4.15 16.03
N PRO A 295 18.47 2.85 15.74
CA PRO A 295 17.17 2.21 15.55
C PRO A 295 16.39 2.18 16.87
N SER A 296 15.08 2.39 16.79
CA SER A 296 14.16 2.03 17.88
C SER A 296 12.88 1.44 17.32
N MET A 297 12.10 0.72 18.14
CA MET A 297 10.89 0.02 17.70
C MET A 297 9.84 0.94 17.03
N HIS A 298 9.93 2.25 17.27
CA HIS A 298 9.06 3.28 16.68
C HIS A 298 9.80 4.29 15.77
N ARG A 299 11.11 4.14 15.57
CA ARG A 299 11.90 5.07 14.75
C ARG A 299 12.66 4.32 13.68
N ILE A 300 12.42 4.73 12.44
CA ILE A 300 13.40 4.53 11.38
C ILE A 300 14.49 5.58 11.67
N PRO A 301 15.73 5.17 11.95
CA PRO A 301 16.82 6.13 12.14
C PRO A 301 16.94 7.08 10.94
N GLY A 302 17.52 8.27 11.06
CA GLY A 302 17.61 9.21 9.92
C GLY A 302 16.26 9.70 9.36
N GLN A 303 15.19 9.58 10.15
CA GLN A 303 13.92 10.29 9.94
C GLN A 303 13.58 11.15 11.16
N ASP A 304 13.04 12.35 10.92
CA ASP A 304 12.54 13.21 11.99
C ASP A 304 11.33 12.59 12.68
N ARG A 305 11.29 12.68 14.02
CA ARG A 305 10.25 12.04 14.85
C ARG A 305 8.86 12.61 14.58
N ALA A 306 8.75 13.93 14.39
CA ALA A 306 7.45 14.59 14.32
C ALA A 306 6.86 14.53 12.91
N SER A 307 7.71 14.67 11.89
CA SER A 307 7.30 14.83 10.50
C SER A 307 7.56 13.59 9.61
N GLY A 308 8.39 12.67 10.06
CA GLY A 308 8.92 11.57 9.23
C GLY A 308 9.87 12.03 8.11
N ALA A 309 10.28 13.30 8.11
CA ALA A 309 11.18 13.87 7.11
C ALA A 309 12.52 13.12 7.09
N VAL A 310 13.05 12.87 5.90
CA VAL A 310 14.32 12.17 5.73
C VAL A 310 15.46 13.18 5.76
N TYR A 311 16.58 12.82 6.40
CA TYR A 311 17.81 13.59 6.32
C TYR A 311 18.58 13.24 5.04
N CYS A 312 19.01 14.26 4.31
CA CYS A 312 19.74 14.12 3.06
C CYS A 312 21.25 14.17 3.35
N PRO A 313 22.04 13.13 3.02
CA PRO A 313 23.46 13.09 3.33
C PRO A 313 24.35 13.82 2.31
N PHE A 314 23.74 14.44 1.29
CA PHE A 314 24.42 15.18 0.24
C PHE A 314 23.72 16.51 -0.03
N GLU A 315 24.44 17.44 -0.66
CA GLU A 315 23.93 18.76 -0.97
C GLU A 315 22.87 18.71 -2.08
N VAL A 316 21.80 19.49 -1.90
CA VAL A 316 20.76 19.67 -2.91
C VAL A 316 20.58 21.17 -3.16
N LEU A 317 20.87 21.60 -4.39
CA LEU A 317 20.82 23.03 -4.77
C LEU A 317 19.38 23.54 -5.00
N SER A 318 18.45 22.64 -5.30
CA SER A 318 17.05 22.98 -5.57
C SER A 318 16.28 23.16 -4.27
N GLN A 319 15.56 24.27 -4.12
CA GLN A 319 14.65 24.47 -2.98
C GLN A 319 13.44 23.53 -3.03
N TYR A 320 12.95 23.23 -4.24
CA TYR A 320 11.82 22.34 -4.47
C TYR A 320 12.12 21.36 -5.59
N MET A 321 11.67 20.12 -5.44
CA MET A 321 11.71 19.10 -6.50
C MET A 321 10.35 18.43 -6.62
N THR A 322 9.78 18.40 -7.82
CA THR A 322 8.49 17.76 -8.08
C THR A 322 8.69 16.40 -8.72
N ILE A 323 8.11 15.38 -8.12
CA ILE A 323 8.23 13.97 -8.47
C ILE A 323 6.84 13.44 -8.79
N LYS A 324 6.66 12.90 -9.99
CA LYS A 324 5.42 12.19 -10.35
C LYS A 324 5.38 10.83 -9.66
N VAL A 325 4.19 10.33 -9.34
CA VAL A 325 4.02 8.95 -8.86
C VAL A 325 3.71 8.04 -10.05
N VAL A 326 4.40 6.91 -10.12
CA VAL A 326 4.19 5.87 -11.13
C VAL A 326 3.71 4.60 -10.42
N PRO A 327 2.39 4.37 -10.29
CA PRO A 327 1.87 3.24 -9.53
C PRO A 327 1.72 1.98 -10.39
N VAL A 328 2.07 0.83 -9.81
CA VAL A 328 1.79 -0.49 -10.38
C VAL A 328 1.20 -1.41 -9.33
N LEU A 329 0.22 -2.22 -9.72
CA LEU A 329 -0.42 -3.23 -8.88
C LEU A 329 -0.25 -4.61 -9.49
N PHE A 330 0.46 -5.50 -8.80
CA PHE A 330 0.53 -6.91 -9.17
C PHE A 330 -0.18 -7.74 -8.11
N THR A 331 -1.07 -8.64 -8.55
CA THR A 331 -1.93 -9.42 -7.66
C THR A 331 -1.85 -10.91 -8.00
N GLN A 332 -1.76 -11.73 -6.96
CA GLN A 332 -1.91 -13.18 -7.04
C GLN A 332 -2.52 -13.67 -5.73
N GLY A 333 -3.72 -14.24 -5.80
CA GLY A 333 -4.38 -14.79 -4.62
C GLY A 333 -3.60 -15.96 -4.02
N MET A 334 -3.34 -15.92 -2.71
CA MET A 334 -2.54 -16.94 -2.03
C MET A 334 -3.40 -18.02 -1.33
N ASN A 335 -4.65 -17.69 -0.97
CA ASN A 335 -5.53 -18.56 -0.17
C ASN A 335 -6.11 -19.74 -0.97
N GLU A 336 -6.79 -20.65 -0.27
CA GLU A 336 -7.54 -21.78 -0.82
C GLU A 336 -8.63 -21.36 -1.81
N LEU A 337 -9.28 -20.22 -1.56
CA LEU A 337 -10.33 -19.68 -2.43
C LEU A 337 -9.79 -19.24 -3.80
N GLN A 338 -8.49 -18.94 -3.91
CA GLN A 338 -7.89 -18.69 -5.22
C GLN A 338 -7.87 -19.96 -6.08
N THR A 339 -7.74 -21.15 -5.49
CA THR A 339 -7.88 -22.40 -6.25
C THR A 339 -9.28 -22.51 -6.84
N VAL A 340 -10.31 -22.13 -6.06
CA VAL A 340 -11.70 -22.06 -6.54
C VAL A 340 -11.86 -21.01 -7.63
N ALA A 341 -11.24 -19.84 -7.48
CA ALA A 341 -11.28 -18.77 -8.48
C ALA A 341 -10.80 -19.24 -9.85
N ASN A 342 -9.69 -19.96 -9.84
CA ASN A 342 -9.05 -20.56 -11.01
C ASN A 342 -9.96 -21.61 -11.66
N THR A 343 -10.58 -22.49 -10.86
CA THR A 343 -11.53 -23.50 -11.37
C THR A 343 -12.78 -22.87 -11.99
N VAL A 344 -13.24 -21.72 -11.50
CA VAL A 344 -14.48 -21.05 -11.95
C VAL A 344 -14.18 -19.91 -12.95
N ARG A 345 -12.96 -19.82 -13.50
CA ARG A 345 -12.51 -18.79 -14.46
C ARG A 345 -12.75 -17.34 -13.98
N LYS A 346 -12.72 -17.12 -12.66
CA LYS A 346 -12.78 -15.79 -12.04
C LYS A 346 -11.39 -15.14 -11.94
N GLY A 347 -10.39 -15.65 -12.67
CA GLY A 347 -9.04 -15.08 -12.76
C GLY A 347 -8.95 -13.81 -13.63
N GLN A 348 -9.98 -13.51 -14.44
CA GLN A 348 -9.96 -12.40 -15.40
C GLN A 348 -9.59 -11.04 -14.79
N LEU A 349 -10.13 -10.73 -13.59
CA LEU A 349 -9.81 -9.50 -12.87
C LEU A 349 -8.31 -9.40 -12.56
N GLN A 350 -7.72 -10.47 -12.05
CA GLN A 350 -6.29 -10.52 -11.74
C GLN A 350 -5.44 -10.38 -13.00
N HIS A 351 -5.78 -11.09 -14.08
CA HIS A 351 -5.04 -11.00 -15.34
C HIS A 351 -5.08 -9.58 -15.91
N ALA A 352 -6.27 -8.96 -15.95
CA ALA A 352 -6.41 -7.59 -16.44
C ALA A 352 -5.56 -6.60 -15.63
N ILE A 353 -5.63 -6.66 -14.29
CA ILE A 353 -4.83 -5.81 -13.40
C ILE A 353 -3.32 -6.00 -13.67
N ASN A 354 -2.85 -7.25 -13.72
CA ASN A 354 -1.43 -7.54 -13.93
C ASN A 354 -0.95 -7.10 -15.32
N GLN A 355 -1.76 -7.25 -16.36
CA GLN A 355 -1.44 -6.82 -17.73
C GLN A 355 -1.40 -5.29 -17.85
N GLU A 356 -2.36 -4.59 -17.25
CA GLU A 356 -2.39 -3.12 -17.23
C GLU A 356 -1.16 -2.57 -16.49
N SER A 357 -0.82 -3.14 -15.32
CA SER A 357 0.39 -2.79 -14.57
C SER A 357 1.68 -3.16 -15.31
N ALA A 358 1.67 -4.22 -16.12
CA ALA A 358 2.82 -4.62 -16.91
C ALA A 358 3.21 -3.57 -17.95
N VAL A 359 2.23 -2.94 -18.60
CA VAL A 359 2.47 -1.86 -19.57
C VAL A 359 3.14 -0.67 -18.88
N VAL A 360 2.66 -0.28 -17.71
CA VAL A 360 3.22 0.84 -16.93
C VAL A 360 4.64 0.52 -16.46
N LEU A 361 4.86 -0.66 -15.89
CA LEU A 361 6.17 -1.09 -15.41
C LEU A 361 7.20 -1.13 -16.55
N GLU A 362 6.85 -1.72 -17.70
CA GLU A 362 7.76 -1.78 -18.85
C GLU A 362 8.14 -0.38 -19.35
N SER A 363 7.19 0.54 -19.41
CA SER A 363 7.46 1.94 -19.78
C SER A 363 8.42 2.59 -18.78
N TYR A 364 8.22 2.36 -17.48
CA TYR A 364 9.10 2.90 -16.45
C TYR A 364 10.52 2.34 -16.56
N LEU A 365 10.67 1.01 -16.69
CA LEU A 365 11.97 0.34 -16.85
C LEU A 365 12.75 0.88 -18.05
N LYS A 366 12.06 1.14 -19.17
CA LYS A 366 12.68 1.78 -20.35
C LYS A 366 13.10 3.21 -20.05
N SER A 367 12.27 3.98 -19.33
CA SER A 367 12.55 5.38 -19.03
C SER A 367 13.77 5.57 -18.13
N VAL A 368 13.96 4.70 -17.14
CA VAL A 368 15.12 4.74 -16.23
C VAL A 368 16.34 4.01 -16.78
N ASN A 369 16.28 3.52 -18.02
CA ASN A 369 17.32 2.69 -18.64
C ASN A 369 17.77 1.52 -17.74
N ALA A 370 16.80 0.73 -17.27
CA ALA A 370 17.06 -0.36 -16.34
C ALA A 370 18.10 -1.37 -16.89
N PRO A 371 18.93 -1.99 -16.02
CA PRO A 371 19.99 -2.89 -16.48
C PRO A 371 19.47 -4.08 -17.33
N PRO A 372 20.27 -4.60 -18.28
CA PRO A 372 19.88 -5.77 -19.09
C PRO A 372 19.49 -7.00 -18.26
N SER A 373 20.10 -7.19 -17.08
CA SER A 373 19.75 -8.25 -16.13
C SER A 373 18.31 -8.10 -15.61
N THR A 374 17.87 -6.86 -15.35
CA THR A 374 16.50 -6.54 -14.95
C THR A 374 15.53 -6.82 -16.11
N PHE A 375 15.85 -6.40 -17.34
CA PHE A 375 15.01 -6.69 -18.51
C PHE A 375 14.90 -8.19 -18.80
N LYS A 376 15.97 -8.97 -18.61
CA LYS A 376 15.91 -10.43 -18.75
C LYS A 376 14.90 -11.08 -17.81
N ILE A 377 14.84 -10.61 -16.56
CA ILE A 377 13.84 -11.09 -15.59
C ILE A 377 12.46 -10.57 -15.97
N TRP A 378 12.36 -9.31 -16.40
CA TRP A 378 11.11 -8.72 -16.88
C TRP A 378 10.50 -9.52 -18.03
N ASP A 379 11.28 -9.92 -19.04
CA ASP A 379 10.79 -10.70 -20.17
C ASP A 379 10.21 -12.07 -19.74
N GLN A 380 10.80 -12.69 -18.71
CA GLN A 380 10.25 -13.94 -18.13
C GLN A 380 8.89 -13.67 -17.48
N VAL A 381 8.80 -12.62 -16.66
CA VAL A 381 7.57 -12.28 -15.94
C VAL A 381 6.48 -11.81 -16.87
N LYS A 382 6.82 -11.01 -17.87
CA LYS A 382 5.92 -10.56 -18.91
C LYS A 382 5.28 -11.76 -19.59
N LYS A 383 6.07 -12.74 -20.04
CA LYS A 383 5.54 -14.00 -20.59
C LYS A 383 4.60 -14.69 -19.61
N MET A 384 4.96 -14.82 -18.33
CA MET A 384 4.04 -15.38 -17.34
C MET A 384 2.73 -14.56 -17.25
N ILE A 385 2.76 -13.24 -17.21
CA ILE A 385 1.54 -12.43 -17.10
C ILE A 385 0.59 -12.63 -18.30
N TYR A 386 1.14 -12.80 -19.51
CA TYR A 386 0.33 -12.98 -20.73
C TYR A 386 -0.02 -14.44 -21.05
N ASP A 387 0.84 -15.39 -20.66
CA ASP A 387 0.72 -16.82 -21.01
C ASP A 387 0.12 -17.68 -19.89
N THR A 388 0.09 -17.19 -18.64
CA THR A 388 -0.39 -17.97 -17.49
C THR A 388 -1.86 -18.32 -17.67
N LYS A 389 -2.14 -19.62 -17.78
CA LYS A 389 -3.47 -20.23 -17.63
C LYS A 389 -3.98 -20.02 -16.19
N ASP A 390 -5.24 -20.32 -15.89
CA ASP A 390 -5.87 -20.17 -14.56
C ASP A 390 -5.18 -21.01 -13.44
N GLU A 391 -3.90 -20.78 -13.13
CA GLU A 391 -3.08 -21.45 -12.11
C GLU A 391 -2.42 -20.41 -11.20
N LYS A 392 -2.07 -20.79 -9.96
CA LYS A 392 -1.45 -19.86 -9.01
C LYS A 392 0.03 -19.70 -9.36
N CYS A 393 0.41 -18.54 -9.90
CA CYS A 393 1.79 -18.24 -10.26
C CYS A 393 2.39 -17.19 -9.30
N MET A 394 2.88 -17.65 -8.14
CA MET A 394 3.51 -16.75 -7.15
C MET A 394 4.79 -16.07 -7.68
N ASP A 395 5.44 -16.69 -8.67
CA ASP A 395 6.62 -16.15 -9.34
C ASP A 395 6.38 -14.75 -9.94
N ILE A 396 5.15 -14.41 -10.32
CA ILE A 396 4.80 -13.05 -10.78
C ILE A 396 5.08 -12.03 -9.67
N LEU A 397 4.63 -12.29 -8.45
CA LEU A 397 4.82 -11.36 -7.33
C LEU A 397 6.30 -11.31 -6.93
N GLU A 398 6.96 -12.47 -6.82
CA GLU A 398 8.34 -12.56 -6.39
C GLU A 398 9.30 -11.86 -7.35
N LYS A 399 9.13 -12.06 -8.66
CA LYS A 399 10.02 -11.46 -9.66
C LYS A 399 9.68 -9.98 -9.92
N THR A 400 8.41 -9.57 -9.89
CA THR A 400 8.08 -8.13 -9.97
C THR A 400 8.58 -7.37 -8.75
N SER A 401 8.56 -7.99 -7.56
CA SER A 401 9.20 -7.45 -6.36
C SER A 401 10.70 -7.25 -6.58
N PHE A 402 11.41 -8.26 -7.07
CA PHE A 402 12.85 -8.17 -7.35
C PHE A 402 13.17 -7.04 -8.35
N ILE A 403 12.43 -6.98 -9.47
CA ILE A 403 12.58 -5.93 -10.49
C ILE A 403 12.32 -4.54 -9.88
N SER A 404 11.32 -4.43 -9.02
CA SER A 404 10.99 -3.16 -8.36
C SER A 404 12.12 -2.71 -7.44
N ARG A 405 12.73 -3.64 -6.69
CA ARG A 405 13.89 -3.34 -5.84
C ARG A 405 15.11 -2.91 -6.66
N SER A 406 15.37 -3.54 -7.80
CA SER A 406 16.55 -3.22 -8.63
C SER A 406 16.52 -1.83 -9.27
N VAL A 407 15.36 -1.18 -9.32
CA VAL A 407 15.20 0.20 -9.80
C VAL A 407 14.86 1.20 -8.69
N GLY A 408 14.95 0.77 -7.43
CA GLY A 408 14.70 1.61 -6.25
C GLY A 408 13.22 2.01 -6.07
N ALA A 409 12.28 1.14 -6.43
CA ALA A 409 10.85 1.41 -6.23
C ALA A 409 10.44 1.33 -4.76
N GLY A 410 9.40 2.08 -4.40
CA GLY A 410 8.65 1.88 -3.16
C GLY A 410 7.91 0.55 -3.15
N ARG A 411 7.95 -0.17 -2.02
CA ARG A 411 7.37 -1.52 -1.90
C ARG A 411 6.29 -1.58 -0.83
N VAL A 412 5.07 -1.90 -1.29
CA VAL A 412 3.90 -2.09 -0.44
C VAL A 412 3.36 -3.50 -0.62
N THR A 413 3.22 -4.25 0.47
CA THR A 413 2.65 -5.61 0.44
C THR A 413 1.31 -5.65 1.17
N CYS A 414 0.26 -6.01 0.43
CA CYS A 414 -1.13 -5.96 0.85
C CYS A 414 -1.77 -7.36 0.91
N CYS A 415 -2.63 -7.53 1.90
CA CYS A 415 -3.68 -8.55 1.88
C CYS A 415 -4.89 -8.02 2.65
N LYS A 416 -5.95 -8.83 2.83
CA LYS A 416 -7.17 -8.41 3.57
C LYS A 416 -6.91 -7.76 4.93
N SER A 417 -5.89 -8.20 5.65
CA SER A 417 -5.60 -7.77 7.03
C SER A 417 -4.15 -7.42 7.30
N ALA A 418 -3.25 -7.60 6.33
CA ALA A 418 -1.82 -7.29 6.43
C ALA A 418 -1.03 -7.91 7.62
N LYS A 419 -1.51 -9.04 8.15
CA LYS A 419 -0.78 -9.82 9.16
C LYS A 419 -0.13 -11.07 8.59
N ASP A 420 -0.89 -12.12 8.34
CA ASP A 420 -0.36 -13.47 8.12
C ASP A 420 0.18 -13.64 6.69
N ARG A 421 -0.67 -13.43 5.68
CA ARG A 421 -0.27 -13.61 4.28
C ARG A 421 0.85 -12.67 3.86
N THR A 422 0.77 -11.42 4.29
CA THR A 422 1.81 -10.42 4.05
C THR A 422 3.10 -10.78 4.76
N ALA A 423 3.05 -11.31 6.00
CA ALA A 423 4.26 -11.80 6.67
C ALA A 423 4.96 -12.90 5.87
N MET A 424 4.19 -13.85 5.29
CA MET A 424 4.78 -14.91 4.48
C MET A 424 5.50 -14.36 3.24
N SER A 425 4.90 -13.39 2.54
CA SER A 425 5.52 -12.76 1.37
C SER A 425 6.73 -11.90 1.73
N VAL A 426 6.59 -11.01 2.73
CA VAL A 426 7.68 -10.11 3.16
C VAL A 426 8.91 -10.90 3.63
N THR A 427 8.70 -11.94 4.44
CA THR A 427 9.82 -12.77 4.91
C THR A 427 10.46 -13.57 3.77
N LEU A 428 9.71 -13.96 2.75
CA LEU A 428 10.26 -14.62 1.56
C LEU A 428 11.11 -13.66 0.72
N GLU A 429 10.62 -12.43 0.48
CA GLU A 429 11.36 -11.36 -0.21
C GLU A 429 12.67 -11.06 0.54
N GLN A 430 12.59 -10.84 1.86
CA GLN A 430 13.74 -10.59 2.72
C GLN A 430 14.74 -11.75 2.69
N SER A 431 14.27 -13.00 2.73
CA SER A 431 15.14 -14.18 2.68
C SER A 431 15.90 -14.31 1.38
N LYS A 432 15.25 -14.02 0.25
CA LYS A 432 15.92 -14.02 -1.06
C LYS A 432 16.95 -12.90 -1.15
N PHE A 433 16.62 -11.72 -0.64
CA PHE A 433 17.55 -10.61 -0.61
C PHE A 433 18.77 -10.91 0.29
N MET A 434 18.57 -11.53 1.46
CA MET A 434 19.68 -11.99 2.32
C MET A 434 20.63 -12.92 1.56
N ILE A 435 20.12 -13.89 0.80
CA ILE A 435 20.97 -14.82 0.04
C ILE A 435 21.73 -14.10 -1.07
N SER A 436 21.08 -13.18 -1.78
CA SER A 436 21.72 -12.43 -2.87
C SER A 436 22.87 -11.53 -2.42
N ASN A 437 22.88 -11.09 -1.14
CA ASN A 437 23.89 -10.16 -0.63
C ASN A 437 24.89 -10.81 0.34
N CYS A 438 24.44 -11.77 1.16
CA CYS A 438 25.29 -12.41 2.17
C CYS A 438 25.90 -13.74 1.69
N GLY A 439 25.34 -14.39 0.66
CA GLY A 439 25.85 -15.67 0.13
C GLY A 439 25.65 -16.90 1.03
N ASP A 440 25.22 -16.72 2.29
CA ASP A 440 25.09 -17.78 3.28
C ASP A 440 23.64 -18.25 3.51
N GLY A 441 23.51 -19.55 3.77
CA GLY A 441 22.24 -20.22 4.06
C GLY A 441 21.36 -20.47 2.84
N ASP A 442 20.10 -20.80 3.09
CA ASP A 442 19.10 -20.97 2.04
C ASP A 442 17.79 -20.23 2.37
N VAL A 443 16.88 -20.16 1.40
CA VAL A 443 15.61 -19.43 1.54
C VAL A 443 14.76 -20.03 2.66
N ALA A 444 14.81 -21.35 2.84
CA ALA A 444 13.99 -22.04 3.82
C ALA A 444 14.46 -21.74 5.26
N MET A 445 15.77 -21.75 5.49
CA MET A 445 16.39 -21.39 6.76
C MET A 445 16.03 -19.97 7.17
N TRP A 446 16.21 -19.00 6.28
CA TRP A 446 15.94 -17.60 6.56
C TRP A 446 14.45 -17.31 6.76
N THR A 447 13.57 -17.88 5.92
CA THR A 447 12.12 -17.73 6.10
C THR A 447 11.66 -18.35 7.42
N GLN A 448 12.19 -19.52 7.77
CA GLN A 448 11.93 -20.17 9.05
C GLN A 448 12.34 -19.29 10.23
N LEU A 449 13.55 -18.72 10.21
CA LEU A 449 14.06 -17.82 11.25
C LEU A 449 13.18 -16.58 11.39
N LEU A 450 12.96 -15.85 10.29
CA LEU A 450 12.20 -14.60 10.28
C LEU A 450 10.73 -14.80 10.67
N ARG A 451 10.11 -15.92 10.28
CA ARG A 451 8.72 -16.22 10.63
C ARG A 451 8.57 -16.71 12.07
N THR A 452 9.64 -17.27 12.67
CA THR A 452 9.59 -17.77 14.04
C THR A 452 9.95 -16.70 15.07
N TYR A 453 10.99 -15.91 14.79
CA TYR A 453 11.57 -14.95 15.75
C TYR A 453 11.58 -13.51 15.26
N GLY A 454 11.23 -13.27 13.99
CA GLY A 454 11.23 -11.93 13.43
C GLY A 454 10.01 -11.08 13.81
N VAL A 455 10.12 -9.79 13.49
CA VAL A 455 9.16 -8.74 13.88
C VAL A 455 7.75 -8.91 13.30
N ARG A 456 7.56 -9.77 12.27
CA ARG A 456 6.23 -10.00 11.70
C ARG A 456 5.24 -10.64 12.68
N ARG A 457 5.73 -11.32 13.72
CA ARG A 457 4.88 -11.82 14.81
C ARG A 457 4.39 -10.70 15.73
N GLU A 458 5.18 -9.64 15.90
CA GLU A 458 4.77 -8.43 16.61
C GLU A 458 3.60 -7.74 15.91
N ASN A 459 3.59 -7.74 14.58
CA ASN A 459 2.46 -7.19 13.82
C ASN A 459 1.17 -7.99 14.09
N ALA A 460 1.27 -9.30 14.28
CA ALA A 460 0.13 -10.11 14.72
C ALA A 460 -0.28 -9.76 16.16
N ARG A 461 0.68 -9.61 17.08
CA ARG A 461 0.42 -9.20 18.47
C ARG A 461 -0.28 -7.85 18.54
N LYS A 462 0.22 -6.82 17.84
CA LYS A 462 -0.40 -5.50 17.81
C LYS A 462 -1.81 -5.55 17.19
N ASN A 463 -2.03 -6.38 16.19
CA ASN A 463 -3.29 -6.45 15.47
C ASN A 463 -4.39 -7.27 16.16
N ILE A 464 -4.04 -8.38 16.83
CA ILE A 464 -5.01 -9.33 17.43
C ILE A 464 -4.64 -9.77 18.86
N GLY A 465 -3.71 -9.10 19.53
CA GLY A 465 -3.30 -9.41 20.92
C GLY A 465 -2.37 -10.62 21.08
N SER A 466 -2.11 -11.40 20.03
CA SER A 466 -1.26 -12.60 20.08
C SER A 466 -0.19 -12.62 18.99
N ALA A 467 1.03 -12.97 19.36
CA ALA A 467 2.16 -13.17 18.44
C ALA A 467 2.08 -14.52 17.71
N GLN A 468 0.93 -14.83 17.12
CA GLN A 468 0.71 -16.06 16.37
C GLN A 468 0.04 -15.76 15.04
N TYR A 469 0.48 -16.44 13.99
CA TYR A 469 -0.20 -16.39 12.71
C TYR A 469 -1.56 -17.08 12.83
N CYS A 470 -2.56 -16.49 12.20
CA CYS A 470 -3.96 -16.89 12.31
C CYS A 470 -4.38 -17.87 11.19
N PHE A 471 -3.46 -18.74 10.75
CA PHE A 471 -3.78 -19.84 9.85
C PHE A 471 -4.24 -21.06 10.66
N SER A 472 -5.35 -21.68 10.26
CA SER A 472 -5.66 -23.07 10.66
C SER A 472 -4.66 -24.04 10.02
N SER A 473 -4.50 -25.24 10.59
CA SER A 473 -3.61 -26.27 10.02
C SER A 473 -3.95 -26.59 8.56
N TRP A 474 -5.24 -26.61 8.23
CA TRP A 474 -5.72 -26.82 6.87
C TRP A 474 -5.37 -25.65 5.93
N GLN A 475 -5.59 -24.41 6.36
CA GLN A 475 -5.22 -23.24 5.58
C GLN A 475 -3.71 -23.18 5.32
N ASN A 476 -2.88 -23.45 6.33
CA ASN A 476 -1.43 -23.47 6.17
C ASN A 476 -0.98 -24.59 5.20
N TYR A 477 -1.63 -25.76 5.25
CA TYR A 477 -1.32 -26.86 4.35
C TYR A 477 -1.54 -26.49 2.86
N LEU A 478 -2.60 -25.72 2.58
CA LEU A 478 -2.97 -25.29 1.22
C LEU A 478 -2.17 -24.10 0.67
N LEU A 479 -1.30 -23.49 1.48
CA LEU A 479 -0.39 -22.45 1.00
C LEU A 479 0.69 -23.05 0.08
N PRO A 480 1.19 -22.29 -0.91
CA PRO A 480 2.39 -22.68 -1.65
C PRO A 480 3.56 -22.93 -0.69
N SER A 481 4.43 -23.89 -1.03
CA SER A 481 5.49 -24.36 -0.12
C SER A 481 6.32 -23.23 0.50
N ALA A 482 6.78 -22.29 -0.32
CA ALA A 482 7.59 -21.14 0.11
C ALA A 482 6.85 -20.17 1.06
N TYR A 483 5.52 -20.23 1.12
CA TYR A 483 4.66 -19.34 1.92
C TYR A 483 4.07 -20.02 3.16
N LYS A 484 4.44 -21.27 3.46
CA LYS A 484 3.96 -21.97 4.66
C LYS A 484 4.53 -21.34 5.93
N CYS A 485 3.70 -21.21 6.95
CA CYS A 485 4.17 -20.80 8.27
C CYS A 485 4.86 -21.97 8.98
N PRO A 486 5.93 -21.71 9.75
CA PRO A 486 6.61 -22.72 10.56
C PRO A 486 5.69 -23.43 11.57
N PRO A 487 5.98 -24.69 11.93
CA PRO A 487 5.33 -25.35 13.07
C PRO A 487 5.45 -24.53 14.35
N GLY A 488 4.39 -24.50 15.18
CA GLY A 488 4.38 -23.78 16.45
C GLY A 488 4.19 -22.25 16.36
N THR A 489 4.23 -21.66 15.16
CA THR A 489 4.01 -20.22 14.97
C THR A 489 2.57 -19.84 14.61
N GLY A 490 1.74 -20.84 14.25
CA GLY A 490 0.32 -20.69 13.92
C GLY A 490 -0.63 -21.05 15.08
N GLY A 491 -1.94 -21.00 14.84
CA GLY A 491 -2.96 -21.45 15.81
C GLY A 491 -3.66 -20.34 16.61
N GLY A 492 -3.42 -19.07 16.29
CA GLY A 492 -4.09 -17.93 16.95
C GLY A 492 -5.62 -17.85 16.73
N SER A 493 -6.20 -18.79 15.97
CA SER A 493 -7.62 -18.81 15.59
C SER A 493 -8.58 -19.05 16.76
N ARG A 494 -8.13 -19.51 17.93
CA ARG A 494 -9.03 -19.86 19.06
C ARG A 494 -9.59 -18.67 19.84
N ALA A 495 -9.08 -17.45 19.64
CA ALA A 495 -9.47 -16.29 20.47
C ALA A 495 -10.37 -15.26 19.75
N HIS A 496 -10.37 -15.20 18.40
CA HIS A 496 -10.94 -14.05 17.66
C HIS A 496 -11.60 -14.41 16.32
N SER A 497 -12.20 -15.61 16.21
CA SER A 497 -13.04 -16.00 15.06
C SER A 497 -14.34 -15.23 15.01
#